data_AF-G2I8L8-F1
#
_entry.id   AF-G2I8L8-F1
#
_cell.length_a   1.000
_cell.length_b   1.000
_cell.length_c   1.000
_cell.angle_alpha   90.00
_cell.angle_beta   90.00
_cell.angle_gamma   90.00
#
_symmetry.space_group_name_H-M   'P 1'
#
loop_
_entity.id
_entity.type
_entity.pdbx_description
1 polymer ?
#
loop_
_entity_poly.entity_id
_entity_poly.type
_entity_poly.pdbx_seq_one_letter_code
_entity_poly.pdbx_strand_id
1 'polypeptide(L)'
;MAKDTDGAYLAHVSDTLEEHGKQLSAIQTVLGMMLDTLQAQTEMLTEVLAAARDEPGDSPVAQALTNLTAAVGENTQAVNTMAESMNDMASLLVASGHEASDTPAP
;
A
#
# COMPACT_ATOMS: atom_id res chain seq x y z
N MET A 1 21.64 -36.99 12.79
CA MET A 1 20.97 -36.74 11.50
C MET A 1 19.77 -35.80 11.60
N ALA A 2 19.02 -35.75 12.71
CA ALA A 2 17.93 -34.76 12.87
C ALA A 2 18.39 -33.28 12.90
N LYS A 3 19.55 -33.01 13.53
CA LYS A 3 20.09 -31.65 13.72
C LYS A 3 20.48 -30.92 12.42
N ASP A 4 20.88 -31.65 11.38
CA ASP A 4 21.25 -31.06 10.08
C ASP A 4 20.01 -30.65 9.28
N THR A 5 18.91 -31.40 9.41
CA THR A 5 17.61 -31.08 8.82
C THR A 5 16.96 -29.86 9.47
N ASP A 6 17.03 -29.73 10.80
CA ASP A 6 16.45 -28.58 11.51
C ASP A 6 17.19 -27.27 11.16
N GLY A 7 18.53 -27.32 11.08
CA GLY A 7 19.33 -26.15 10.66
C GLY A 7 19.04 -25.71 9.23
N ALA A 8 18.90 -26.66 8.30
CA ALA A 8 18.55 -26.37 6.90
C ALA A 8 17.13 -25.81 6.77
N TYR A 9 16.18 -26.31 7.56
CA TYR A 9 14.81 -25.81 7.59
C TYR A 9 14.73 -24.37 8.12
N LEU A 10 15.43 -24.07 9.23
CA LEU A 10 15.49 -22.73 9.79
C LEU A 10 16.15 -21.73 8.84
N ALA A 11 17.22 -22.13 8.15
CA ALA A 11 17.86 -21.30 7.12
C ALA A 11 16.89 -20.99 5.97
N HIS A 12 16.18 -21.99 5.46
CA HIS A 12 15.19 -21.79 4.40
C HIS A 12 14.04 -20.86 4.83
N VAL A 13 13.54 -21.00 6.07
CA VAL A 13 12.50 -20.11 6.61
C VAL A 13 13.03 -18.68 6.75
N SER A 14 14.26 -18.50 7.21
CA SER A 14 14.91 -17.20 7.31
C SER A 14 15.05 -16.53 5.94
N ASP A 15 15.55 -17.25 4.93
CA ASP A 15 15.70 -16.74 3.57
C ASP A 15 14.35 -16.34 2.97
N THR A 16 13.31 -17.15 3.22
CA THR A 16 11.95 -16.86 2.77
C THR A 16 11.38 -15.60 3.42
N LEU A 17 11.62 -15.40 4.73
CA LEU A 17 11.20 -14.21 5.44
C LEU A 17 11.92 -12.94 4.96
N GLU A 18 13.22 -13.05 4.66
CA GLU A 18 13.99 -11.93 4.10
C GLU A 18 13.47 -11.52 2.72
N GLU A 19 13.19 -12.50 1.86
CA GLU A 19 12.61 -12.26 0.53
C GLU A 19 11.22 -11.62 0.63
N HIS A 20 10.35 -12.13 1.51
CA HIS A 20 9.05 -11.52 1.77
C HIS A 20 9.17 -10.09 2.32
N GLY A 21 10.16 -9.82 3.17
CA GLY A 21 10.45 -8.46 3.66
C GLY A 21 10.81 -7.49 2.54
N LYS A 22 11.64 -7.92 1.58
CA LYS A 22 11.99 -7.12 0.39
C LYS A 22 10.76 -6.86 -0.49
N GLN A 23 9.93 -7.87 -0.70
CA GLN A 23 8.69 -7.75 -1.47
C GLN A 23 7.71 -6.77 -0.81
N LEU A 24 7.51 -6.86 0.50
CA LEU A 24 6.65 -5.93 1.23
C LEU A 24 7.13 -4.48 1.10
N SER A 25 8.44 -4.23 1.22
CA SER A 25 9.02 -2.89 1.04
C SER A 25 8.81 -2.36 -0.38
N ALA A 26 8.96 -3.20 -1.40
CA ALA A 26 8.68 -2.82 -2.79
C ALA A 26 7.21 -2.46 -3.01
N ILE A 27 6.27 -3.23 -2.44
CA ILE A 27 4.84 -2.94 -2.55
C ILE A 27 4.49 -1.64 -1.82
N GLN A 28 5.06 -1.38 -0.64
CA GLN A 28 4.87 -0.11 0.08
C GLN A 28 5.33 1.10 -0.76
N THR A 29 6.46 0.97 -1.43
CA THR A 29 6.98 2.01 -2.33
C THR A 29 6.01 2.28 -3.48
N VAL A 30 5.48 1.21 -4.10
CA VAL A 30 4.50 1.34 -5.19
C VAL A 30 3.19 1.96 -4.72
N LEU A 31 2.67 1.57 -3.55
CA LEU A 31 1.45 2.20 -2.99
C LEU A 31 1.65 3.68 -2.70
N GLY A 32 2.82 4.08 -2.18
CA GLY A 32 3.16 5.49 -1.98
C GLY A 32 3.11 6.27 -3.31
N MET A 33 3.76 5.76 -4.35
CA MET A 33 3.72 6.38 -5.68
C MET A 33 2.30 6.44 -6.27
N MET A 34 1.47 5.43 -6.00
CA MET A 34 0.07 5.42 -6.43
C MET A 34 -0.74 6.50 -5.70
N LEU A 35 -0.54 6.69 -4.39
CA LEU A 35 -1.19 7.75 -3.62
C LEU A 35 -0.81 9.14 -4.16
N ASP A 36 0.48 9.39 -4.38
CA ASP A 36 0.96 10.66 -4.94
C ASP A 36 0.32 10.93 -6.32
N THR A 37 0.23 9.90 -7.16
CA THR A 37 -0.38 10.00 -8.50
C THR A 37 -1.88 10.30 -8.41
N LEU A 38 -2.61 9.61 -7.54
CA LEU A 38 -4.05 9.80 -7.36
C LEU A 38 -4.37 11.18 -6.78
N GLN A 39 -3.52 11.68 -5.88
CA GLN A 39 -3.64 13.04 -5.35
C GLN A 39 -3.47 14.07 -6.48
N ALA A 40 -2.41 13.96 -7.28
CA ALA A 40 -2.18 14.86 -8.41
C ALA A 40 -3.34 14.81 -9.43
N GLN A 41 -3.91 13.62 -9.68
CA GLN A 41 -5.10 13.49 -10.54
C GLN A 41 -6.33 14.19 -9.95
N THR A 42 -6.54 14.09 -8.64
CA THR A 42 -7.66 14.77 -7.96
C THR A 42 -7.54 16.29 -8.04
N GLU A 43 -6.33 16.82 -7.85
CA GLU A 43 -6.03 18.25 -7.97
C GLU A 43 -6.33 18.74 -9.40
N MET A 44 -5.78 18.06 -10.42
CA MET A 44 -6.06 18.40 -11.82
C MET A 44 -7.55 18.33 -12.17
N LEU A 45 -8.26 17.29 -11.71
CA LEU A 45 -9.69 17.16 -11.98
C LEU A 45 -10.49 18.29 -11.32
N THR A 46 -10.11 18.68 -10.11
CA THR A 46 -10.75 19.80 -9.39
C THR A 46 -10.54 21.11 -10.14
N GLU A 47 -9.34 21.37 -10.68
CA GLU A 47 -9.05 22.55 -11.49
C GLU A 47 -9.85 22.57 -12.80
N VAL A 48 -9.89 21.45 -13.52
CA VAL A 48 -10.65 21.33 -14.78
C VAL A 48 -12.15 21.51 -14.52
N LEU A 49 -12.66 20.97 -13.41
CA LEU A 49 -14.05 21.11 -13.01
C LEU A 49 -14.37 22.56 -12.62
N ALA A 50 -13.46 23.25 -11.92
CA ALA A 50 -13.61 24.68 -11.63
C ALA A 50 -13.69 25.51 -12.93
N ALA A 51 -12.81 25.24 -13.91
CA ALA A 51 -12.85 25.89 -15.22
C ALA A 51 -14.12 25.56 -16.02
N ALA A 52 -14.64 24.33 -15.92
CA ALA A 52 -15.85 23.91 -16.61
C ALA A 52 -17.15 24.49 -16.00
N ARG A 53 -17.13 24.89 -14.72
CA ARG A 53 -18.30 25.50 -14.05
C ARG A 53 -18.54 26.96 -14.45
N ASP A 54 -17.59 27.61 -15.10
CA ASP A 54 -17.77 28.94 -15.69
C ASP A 54 -18.60 28.89 -16.99
N GLU A 55 -18.92 27.69 -17.51
CA GLU A 55 -19.78 27.50 -18.67
C GLU A 55 -21.27 27.53 -18.25
N PRO A 56 -22.11 28.42 -18.82
CA PRO A 56 -23.51 28.55 -18.41
C PRO A 56 -24.37 27.35 -18.87
N GLY A 57 -24.85 26.53 -17.91
CA GLY A 57 -25.85 25.47 -18.13
C GLY A 57 -25.54 24.15 -17.38
N ASP A 58 -26.47 23.19 -17.43
CA ASP A 58 -26.20 21.80 -17.02
C ASP A 58 -25.23 21.18 -18.04
N SER A 59 -23.93 21.23 -17.76
CA SER A 59 -22.89 20.69 -18.63
C SER A 59 -22.69 19.19 -18.35
N PRO A 60 -22.96 18.28 -19.32
CA PRO A 60 -22.64 16.86 -19.17
C PRO A 60 -21.17 16.61 -18.87
N VAL A 61 -20.29 17.53 -19.28
CA VAL A 61 -18.85 17.50 -19.00
C VAL A 61 -18.57 17.81 -17.54
N ALA A 62 -19.22 18.83 -16.95
CA ALA A 62 -19.09 19.13 -15.53
C ALA A 62 -19.59 17.96 -14.65
N GLN A 63 -20.68 17.29 -15.06
CA GLN A 63 -21.17 16.10 -14.37
C GLN A 63 -20.21 14.91 -14.50
N ALA A 64 -19.66 14.67 -15.70
CA ALA A 64 -18.65 13.63 -15.91
C ALA A 64 -17.39 13.87 -15.08
N LEU A 65 -16.92 15.11 -15.00
CA LEU A 65 -15.77 15.51 -14.16
C LEU A 65 -16.07 15.32 -12.67
N THR A 66 -17.30 15.63 -12.24
CA THR A 66 -17.74 15.40 -10.84
C THR A 66 -17.70 13.93 -10.50
N ASN A 67 -18.25 13.08 -11.36
CA ASN A 67 -18.26 11.63 -11.16
C ASN A 67 -16.84 11.06 -11.18
N LEU A 68 -15.97 11.57 -12.06
CA LEU A 68 -14.57 11.15 -12.12
C LEU A 68 -13.79 11.56 -10.87
N THR A 69 -14.02 12.78 -10.36
CA THR A 69 -13.41 13.25 -9.10
C THR A 69 -13.83 12.37 -7.92
N ALA A 70 -15.11 12.00 -7.84
CA ALA A 70 -15.61 11.08 -6.81
C ALA A 70 -14.95 9.70 -6.91
N ALA A 71 -14.88 9.12 -8.12
CA ALA A 71 -14.27 7.81 -8.34
C ALA A 71 -12.75 7.80 -8.03
N VAL A 72 -12.03 8.87 -8.36
CA VAL A 72 -10.61 9.01 -7.98
C VAL A 72 -10.48 9.13 -6.45
N GLY A 73 -11.36 9.87 -5.79
CA GLY A 73 -11.40 9.95 -4.31
C GLY A 73 -11.61 8.58 -3.64
N GLU A 74 -12.54 7.77 -4.15
CA GLU A 74 -12.77 6.39 -3.68
C GLU A 74 -11.52 5.51 -3.88
N ASN A 75 -10.87 5.61 -5.04
CA ASN A 75 -9.62 4.90 -5.30
C ASN A 75 -8.50 5.33 -4.34
N THR A 76 -8.36 6.62 -4.05
CA THR A 76 -7.37 7.12 -3.08
C THR A 76 -7.61 6.50 -1.69
N GLN A 77 -8.86 6.44 -1.23
CA GLN A 77 -9.20 5.83 0.06
C GLN A 77 -8.89 4.32 0.09
N ALA A 78 -9.18 3.62 -1.00
CA ALA A 78 -8.89 2.19 -1.12
C ALA A 78 -7.37 1.93 -1.05
N VAL A 79 -6.57 2.69 -1.81
CA VAL A 79 -5.10 2.58 -1.80
C VAL A 79 -4.54 2.95 -0.43
N ASN A 80 -5.09 3.95 0.25
CA ASN A 80 -4.67 4.32 1.60
C ASN A 80 -4.95 3.19 2.62
N THR A 81 -6.14 2.59 2.56
CA THR A 81 -6.49 1.43 3.41
C THR A 81 -5.56 0.23 3.16
N MET A 82 -5.18 0.01 1.90
CA MET A 82 -4.20 -1.03 1.55
C MET A 82 -2.82 -0.72 2.14
N ALA A 83 -2.38 0.54 2.08
CA ALA A 83 -1.09 0.97 2.65
C ALA A 83 -1.05 0.77 4.17
N GLU A 84 -2.13 1.15 4.87
CA GLU A 84 -2.28 0.93 6.32
C GLU A 84 -2.25 -0.57 6.67
N SER A 85 -3.02 -1.39 5.95
CA SER A 85 -3.07 -2.85 6.18
C SER A 85 -1.70 -3.51 5.99
N MET A 86 -0.92 -3.05 5.01
CA MET A 86 0.44 -3.55 4.81
C MET A 86 1.42 -3.08 5.88
N ASN A 87 1.27 -1.86 6.37
CA ASN A 87 2.06 -1.36 7.49
C ASN A 87 1.80 -2.19 8.77
N ASP A 88 0.55 -2.57 9.02
CA ASP A 88 0.19 -3.44 10.13
C ASP A 88 0.78 -4.85 9.97
N MET A 89 0.70 -5.43 8.76
CA MET A 89 1.33 -6.73 8.48
C MET A 89 2.86 -6.69 8.67
N ALA A 90 3.53 -5.63 8.18
CA ALA A 90 4.95 -5.46 8.38
C ALA A 90 5.32 -5.35 9.87
N SER A 91 4.51 -4.63 10.64
CA SER A 91 4.70 -4.48 12.10
C SER A 91 4.56 -5.81 12.84
N LEU A 92 3.61 -6.66 12.44
CA LEU A 92 3.44 -8.01 13.00
C LEU A 92 4.61 -8.94 12.69
N LEU A 93 5.17 -8.87 11.48
CA LEU A 93 6.37 -9.62 11.09
C LEU A 93 7.60 -9.22 11.92
N VAL A 94 7.78 -7.93 12.19
CA VAL A 94 8.86 -7.44 13.05
C VAL A 94 8.68 -7.90 14.49
N ALA A 95 7.46 -7.84 15.03
CA ALA A 95 7.16 -8.28 16.39
C ALA A 95 7.39 -9.79 16.58
N SER A 96 6.99 -10.62 15.61
CA SER A 96 7.18 -12.07 15.64
C SER A 96 8.64 -12.50 15.46
N GLY A 97 9.47 -11.70 14.78
CA GLY A 97 10.93 -11.90 14.74
C GLY A 97 11.66 -11.59 16.07
N HIS A 98 11.12 -10.68 16.88
CA HIS A 98 11.70 -10.32 18.18
C HIS A 98 11.51 -11.42 19.22
N GLU A 99 10.34 -12.05 19.27
CA GLU A 99 10.02 -13.13 20.23
C GLU A 99 10.83 -14.42 20.01
N ALA A 100 11.23 -14.71 18.76
CA ALA A 100 12.05 -15.89 18.45
C ALA A 100 13.51 -15.77 18.93
N SER A 101 13.99 -14.55 19.18
CA SER A 101 15.39 -14.28 19.54
C SER A 101 15.65 -14.30 21.06
N ASP A 102 14.60 -14.29 21.87
CA ASP A 102 14.67 -14.08 23.33
C ASP A 102 14.44 -15.35 24.16
N THR A 103 14.46 -16.54 23.55
CA THR A 103 14.44 -17.80 24.31
C THR A 103 15.83 -18.13 24.85
N PRO A 104 16.07 -18.06 26.18
CA PRO A 104 17.34 -18.50 26.74
C PRO A 104 17.42 -20.03 26.60
N ALA A 105 18.50 -20.53 26.01
CA ALA A 105 18.77 -21.96 25.99
C ALA A 105 18.88 -22.50 27.45
N PRO A 106 18.25 -23.66 27.77
CA PRO A 106 18.45 -24.33 29.05
C PRO A 106 19.85 -24.93 29.20
#